data_AF-A0A4U9D8A5-F1
#
_entry.id   AF-A0A4U9D8A5-F1
#
_cell.length_a   1.000
_cell.length_b   1.000
_cell.length_c   1.000
_cell.angle_alpha   90.00
_cell.angle_beta   90.00
_cell.angle_gamma   90.00
#
_symmetry.space_group_name_H-M   'P 1'
#
loop_
_entity.id
_entity.type
_entity.pdbx_description
1 polymer ?
#
loop_
_entity_poly.entity_id
_entity_poly.type
_entity_poly.pdbx_seq_one_letter_code
_entity_poly.pdbx_strand_id
1 'polypeptide(L)'
;MLEYSAPEQPQVFLADFRADPLGAPLSTPSGKIELFSQNRRRLRLPRVPGHPWWDEEEASWQREEASRWPLHLLSSQPRTRLHSQYDHGSVSRETKFRGASRCGCIRRMRRRGASPKAAW
;
A
#
# COMPACT_ATOMS: atom_id res chain seq x y z
N MET A 1 14.32 -29.55 -5.12
CA MET A 1 13.52 -28.39 -5.56
C MET A 1 12.09 -28.67 -5.13
N LEU A 2 11.55 -27.91 -4.19
CA LEU A 2 10.20 -28.12 -3.70
C LEU A 2 9.27 -27.23 -4.54
N GLU A 3 8.67 -27.79 -5.58
CA GLU A 3 7.65 -27.11 -6.37
C GLU A 3 6.27 -27.54 -5.90
N TYR A 4 5.43 -26.57 -5.57
CA TYR A 4 4.02 -26.81 -5.25
C TYR A 4 3.20 -26.70 -6.53
N SER A 5 2.30 -27.66 -6.74
CA SER A 5 1.31 -27.56 -7.80
C SER A 5 0.37 -26.38 -7.52
N ALA A 6 -0.02 -25.67 -8.58
CA ALA A 6 -1.09 -24.68 -8.46
C ALA A 6 -2.38 -25.39 -7.96
N PRO A 7 -3.20 -24.70 -7.14
CA PRO A 7 -4.47 -25.26 -6.73
C PRO A 7 -5.36 -25.50 -7.97
N GLU A 8 -6.11 -26.61 -7.97
CA GLU A 8 -7.02 -26.96 -9.07
C GLU A 8 -8.11 -25.91 -9.31
N GLN A 9 -8.48 -25.16 -8.25
CA GLN A 9 -9.47 -24.10 -8.31
C GLN A 9 -8.88 -22.76 -7.87
N PRO A 10 -9.32 -21.64 -8.46
CA PRO A 10 -8.89 -20.33 -8.03
C PRO A 10 -9.41 -20.04 -6.62
N GLN A 11 -8.52 -19.66 -5.71
CA GLN A 11 -8.92 -19.19 -4.40
C GLN A 11 -9.51 -17.77 -4.54
N VAL A 12 -10.83 -17.67 -4.41
CA VAL A 12 -11.54 -16.37 -4.41
C VAL A 12 -11.66 -15.87 -2.97
N PHE A 13 -11.11 -14.69 -2.69
CA PHE A 13 -11.15 -14.08 -1.37
C PHE A 13 -12.61 -13.90 -0.89
N LEU A 14 -12.90 -14.39 0.33
CA LEU A 14 -14.23 -14.34 0.97
C LEU A 14 -15.37 -14.98 0.15
N ALA A 15 -15.09 -15.99 -0.67
CA ALA A 15 -16.10 -16.67 -1.49
C ALA A 15 -17.29 -17.20 -0.69
N ASP A 16 -17.01 -17.87 0.43
CA ASP A 16 -18.05 -18.49 1.26
C ASP A 16 -18.92 -17.44 1.96
N PHE A 17 -18.32 -16.40 2.54
CA PHE A 17 -19.07 -15.27 3.11
C PHE A 17 -19.94 -14.56 2.06
N ARG A 18 -19.47 -14.47 0.81
CA ARG A 18 -20.26 -13.89 -0.29
C ARG A 18 -21.44 -14.78 -0.68
N ALA A 19 -21.28 -16.09 -0.62
CA ALA A 19 -22.32 -17.06 -0.95
C ALA A 19 -23.37 -17.19 0.17
N ASP A 20 -22.92 -17.24 1.43
CA ASP A 20 -23.76 -17.34 2.61
C ASP A 20 -23.14 -16.56 3.80
N PRO A 21 -23.47 -15.28 3.98
CA PRO A 21 -22.90 -14.46 5.05
C PRO A 21 -23.41 -14.83 6.45
N LEU A 22 -24.48 -15.62 6.56
CA LEU A 22 -25.00 -16.10 7.85
C LEU A 22 -24.38 -17.43 8.25
N GLY A 23 -24.19 -18.35 7.30
CA GLY A 23 -23.52 -19.64 7.51
C GLY A 23 -21.99 -19.55 7.54
N ALA A 24 -21.41 -18.55 6.89
CA ALA A 24 -19.96 -18.30 6.86
C ALA A 24 -19.62 -16.86 7.32
N PRO A 25 -19.95 -16.46 8.56
CA PRO A 25 -19.70 -15.10 9.06
C PRO A 25 -18.20 -14.82 9.19
N LEU A 26 -17.82 -13.55 9.03
CA LEU A 26 -16.44 -13.10 9.26
C LEU A 26 -16.14 -13.05 10.77
N SER A 27 -14.86 -13.10 11.13
CA SER A 27 -14.39 -12.97 12.53
C SER A 27 -14.43 -11.53 13.06
N THR A 28 -15.46 -10.77 12.71
CA THR A 28 -15.74 -9.41 13.21
C THR A 28 -16.90 -9.46 14.22
N PRO A 29 -17.03 -8.46 15.11
CA PRO A 29 -18.15 -8.39 16.06
C PRO A 29 -19.53 -8.52 15.40
N SER A 30 -19.70 -7.96 14.20
CA SER A 30 -20.95 -8.04 13.45
C SER A 30 -21.11 -9.28 12.56
N GLY A 31 -20.07 -10.11 12.44
CA GLY A 31 -20.01 -11.21 11.46
C GLY A 31 -19.88 -10.75 10.00
N LYS A 32 -19.71 -9.44 9.74
CA LYS A 32 -19.71 -8.81 8.41
C LYS A 32 -18.48 -7.94 8.18
N ILE A 33 -18.35 -7.40 6.97
CA ILE A 33 -17.38 -6.33 6.68
C ILE A 33 -17.84 -5.05 7.41
N GLU A 34 -17.01 -4.57 8.33
CA GLU A 34 -17.33 -3.39 9.13
C GLU A 34 -16.81 -2.10 8.48
N LEU A 35 -17.73 -1.26 8.00
CA LEU A 35 -17.39 0.11 7.55
C LEU A 35 -17.09 1.04 8.73
N PHE A 36 -17.62 0.68 9.91
CA PHE A 36 -17.39 1.37 11.17
C PHE A 36 -17.03 0.36 12.25
N SER A 37 -15.87 0.52 12.87
CA SER A 37 -15.41 -0.28 14.00
C SER A 37 -15.62 0.45 15.33
N GLN A 38 -16.59 -0.03 16.11
CA GLN A 38 -16.80 0.45 17.49
C GLN A 38 -15.58 0.18 18.37
N ASN A 39 -14.90 -0.95 18.17
CA ASN A 39 -13.70 -1.31 18.93
C ASN A 39 -12.60 -0.27 18.74
N ARG A 40 -12.36 0.18 17.49
CA ARG A 40 -11.38 1.24 17.20
C ARG A 40 -11.80 2.58 17.83
N ARG A 41 -13.07 2.96 17.70
CA ARG A 41 -13.60 4.21 18.30
C ARG A 41 -13.42 4.26 19.82
N ARG A 42 -13.58 3.14 20.52
CA ARG A 42 -13.44 3.05 21.99
C ARG A 42 -12.03 3.31 22.50
N LEU A 43 -11.00 3.09 21.67
CA LEU A 43 -9.60 3.34 22.04
C LEU A 43 -9.27 4.84 22.16
N ARG A 44 -10.15 5.74 21.66
CA ARG A 44 -9.98 7.21 21.73
C ARG A 44 -8.61 7.69 21.24
N LEU A 45 -8.03 7.00 20.27
CA LEU A 45 -6.77 7.39 19.64
C LEU A 45 -7.02 8.55 18.66
N PRO A 46 -6.36 9.72 18.81
CA PRO A 46 -6.69 10.94 18.07
C PRO A 46 -6.67 10.79 16.54
N ARG A 47 -5.70 10.04 16.01
CA ARG A 47 -5.49 9.85 14.56
C ARG A 47 -6.06 8.55 14.00
N VAL A 48 -6.85 7.83 14.79
CA VAL A 48 -7.40 6.52 14.42
C VAL A 48 -8.90 6.48 14.70
N PRO A 49 -9.72 7.14 13.86
CA PRO A 49 -11.16 7.06 14.01
C PRO A 49 -11.69 5.65 13.71
N GLY A 50 -12.94 5.42 14.10
CA GLY A 50 -13.63 4.16 13.87
C GLY A 50 -14.00 3.87 12.41
N HIS A 51 -13.64 4.73 11.46
CA HIS A 51 -13.96 4.58 10.03
C HIS A 51 -12.86 5.23 9.19
N PRO A 52 -12.80 4.96 7.88
CA PRO A 52 -11.92 5.68 6.97
C PRO A 52 -12.16 7.18 7.01
N TRP A 53 -11.09 7.96 7.00
CA TRP A 53 -11.13 9.42 7.04
C TRP A 53 -9.89 10.00 6.36
N TRP A 54 -9.96 11.29 6.04
CA TRP A 54 -8.80 12.05 5.59
C TRP A 54 -8.15 12.76 6.78
N ASP A 55 -6.85 12.58 6.95
CA ASP A 55 -6.07 13.26 8.00
C ASP A 55 -5.50 14.57 7.44
N GLU A 56 -6.22 15.67 7.68
CA GLU A 56 -5.85 17.00 7.20
C GLU A 56 -4.54 17.50 7.85
N GLU A 57 -4.31 17.13 9.12
CA GLU A 57 -3.11 17.52 9.86
C GLU A 57 -1.87 16.89 9.22
N GLU A 58 -1.93 15.58 8.96
CA GLU A 58 -0.88 14.84 8.26
C GLU A 58 -0.63 15.38 6.84
N ALA A 59 -1.70 15.67 6.10
CA ALA A 59 -1.59 16.24 4.76
C ALA A 59 -0.95 17.64 4.76
N SER A 60 -1.25 18.46 5.76
CA SER A 60 -0.66 19.79 5.91
C SER A 60 0.84 19.71 6.24
N TRP A 61 1.22 18.83 7.16
CA TRP A 61 2.59 18.59 7.55
C TRP A 61 3.44 18.11 6.35
N GLN A 62 2.93 17.19 5.54
CA GLN A 62 3.62 16.74 4.33
C GLN A 62 3.84 17.86 3.30
N ARG A 63 2.92 18.83 3.19
CA ARG A 63 3.09 19.98 2.29
C ARG A 63 4.18 20.93 2.78
N GLU A 64 4.24 21.16 4.09
CA GLU A 64 5.29 21.96 4.72
C GLU A 64 6.65 21.30 4.53
N GLU A 65 6.77 20.01 4.82
CA GLU A 65 8.02 19.26 4.61
C GLU A 65 8.43 19.25 3.14
N ALA A 66 7.49 19.10 2.21
CA ALA A 66 7.79 19.17 0.78
C ALA A 66 8.29 20.55 0.32
N SER A 67 7.96 21.63 1.04
CA SER A 67 8.50 22.97 0.77
C SER A 67 9.97 23.10 1.16
N ARG A 68 10.41 22.34 2.18
CA ARG A 68 11.80 22.28 2.68
C ARG A 68 12.62 21.25 1.92
N TRP A 69 12.03 20.08 1.66
CA TRP A 69 12.64 18.90 1.06
C TRP A 69 11.82 18.46 -0.17
N PRO A 70 12.17 18.92 -1.38
CA PRO A 70 11.32 18.78 -2.57
C PRO A 70 11.32 17.36 -3.18
N LEU A 71 11.96 16.38 -2.53
CA LEU A 71 12.06 15.00 -3.00
C LEU A 71 11.36 14.06 -2.00
N HIS A 72 10.37 13.32 -2.49
CA HIS A 72 9.75 12.23 -1.75
C HIS A 72 10.46 10.91 -2.09
N LEU A 73 11.04 10.25 -1.10
CA LEU A 73 11.72 8.96 -1.30
C LEU A 73 10.72 7.81 -1.25
N LEU A 74 10.54 7.14 -2.39
CA LEU A 74 9.73 5.92 -2.47
C LEU A 74 10.63 4.69 -2.40
N SER A 75 10.46 3.86 -1.37
CA SER A 75 11.24 2.63 -1.11
C SER A 75 10.47 1.36 -1.51
N SER A 76 9.96 1.32 -2.73
CA SER A 76 9.21 0.18 -3.26
C SER A 76 10.01 -1.12 -3.24
N GLN A 77 9.33 -2.25 -3.07
CA GLN A 77 9.98 -3.57 -3.04
C GLN A 77 10.70 -3.88 -4.36
N PRO A 78 11.96 -4.35 -4.31
CA PRO A 78 12.77 -4.60 -5.50
C PRO A 78 12.28 -5.84 -6.26
N ARG A 79 12.38 -5.81 -7.60
CA ARG A 79 11.92 -6.91 -8.47
C ARG A 79 12.87 -8.10 -8.54
N THR A 80 14.16 -7.90 -8.24
CA THR A 80 15.24 -8.88 -8.47
C THR A 80 15.79 -9.50 -7.18
N ARG A 81 15.17 -9.22 -6.04
CA ARG A 81 15.54 -9.75 -4.73
C ARG A 81 14.32 -9.75 -3.80
N LEU A 82 14.32 -10.59 -2.79
CA LEU A 82 13.25 -10.63 -1.79
C LEU A 82 13.70 -9.86 -0.55
N HIS A 83 13.28 -8.61 -0.43
CA HIS A 83 13.84 -7.70 0.58
C HIS A 83 15.38 -7.69 0.44
N SER A 84 16.15 -7.98 1.50
CA SER A 84 17.62 -8.14 1.43
C SER A 84 18.08 -9.54 0.98
N GLN A 85 17.19 -10.53 0.92
CA GLN A 85 17.56 -11.88 0.50
C GLN A 85 17.94 -11.90 -0.98
N TYR A 86 18.99 -12.64 -1.32
CA TYR A 86 19.57 -12.73 -2.67
C TYR A 86 20.17 -11.42 -3.20
N ASP A 87 20.42 -10.42 -2.35
CA ASP A 87 21.00 -9.14 -2.79
C ASP A 87 22.43 -9.28 -3.37
N HIS A 88 23.14 -10.35 -2.99
CA HIS A 88 24.45 -10.74 -3.52
C HIS A 88 24.37 -11.65 -4.75
N GLY A 89 23.17 -12.09 -5.15
CA GLY A 89 22.96 -12.94 -6.32
C GLY A 89 23.30 -12.21 -7.63
N SER A 90 23.60 -12.96 -8.70
CA SER A 90 23.88 -12.39 -10.03
C SER A 90 22.74 -11.49 -10.52
N VAL A 91 21.49 -11.96 -10.44
CA VAL A 91 20.28 -11.25 -10.89
C VAL A 91 20.08 -9.91 -10.15
N SER A 92 20.34 -9.84 -8.84
CA SER A 92 20.30 -8.57 -8.10
C SER A 92 21.43 -7.64 -8.55
N ARG A 93 22.67 -8.15 -8.62
CA ARG A 93 23.87 -7.37 -8.95
C ARG A 93 23.82 -6.75 -10.35
N GLU A 94 23.22 -7.42 -11.33
CA GLU A 94 23.03 -6.88 -12.70
C GLU A 94 22.21 -5.59 -12.73
N THR A 95 21.28 -5.42 -11.78
CA THR A 95 20.47 -4.20 -11.69
C THR A 95 21.20 -3.02 -11.03
N LYS A 96 22.31 -3.28 -10.33
CA LYS A 96 23.05 -2.27 -9.57
C LYS A 96 23.93 -1.43 -10.49
N PHE A 97 24.20 -0.21 -10.07
CA PHE A 97 25.20 0.66 -10.70
C PHE A 97 26.33 0.88 -9.71
N ARG A 98 27.57 0.51 -10.09
CA ARG A 98 28.75 0.56 -9.21
C ARG A 98 28.54 -0.11 -7.85
N GLY A 99 27.83 -1.23 -7.84
CA GLY A 99 27.53 -1.99 -6.61
C GLY A 99 26.39 -1.43 -5.76
N ALA A 100 25.78 -0.29 -6.14
CA ALA A 100 24.65 0.31 -5.42
C ALA A 100 23.32 0.15 -6.18
N SER A 101 22.21 0.06 -5.44
CA SER A 101 20.87 0.09 -6.01
C SER A 101 20.64 1.42 -6.75
N ARG A 102 20.01 1.35 -7.92
CA ARG A 102 19.64 2.56 -8.68
C ARG A 102 18.44 3.22 -8.01
N CYS A 103 18.52 4.53 -7.79
CA CYS A 103 17.40 5.36 -7.39
C CYS A 103 16.94 6.18 -8.61
N GLY A 104 15.72 5.94 -9.08
CA GLY A 104 15.11 6.75 -10.13
C GLY A 104 14.57 8.06 -9.57
N CYS A 105 14.82 9.17 -10.26
CA CYS A 105 14.18 10.46 -9.93
C CYS A 105 13.17 10.79 -11.02
N ILE A 106 11.88 10.84 -10.67
CA ILE A 106 10.85 11.33 -11.57
C ILE A 106 10.95 12.86 -11.56
N ARG A 107 11.50 13.43 -12.63
CA ARG A 107 11.53 14.88 -12.77
C ARG A 107 10.10 15.37 -12.96
N ARG A 108 9.66 16.30 -12.11
CA ARG A 108 8.35 16.95 -12.27
C ARG A 108 8.25 17.48 -13.70
N MET A 109 7.35 16.90 -14.51
CA MET A 109 7.02 17.49 -15.81
C MET A 109 6.58 18.93 -15.54
N ARG A 110 7.22 19.91 -16.22
CA ARG A 110 6.73 21.29 -16.21
C ARG A 110 5.28 21.22 -16.65
N ARG A 111 4.35 21.65 -15.79
CA ARG A 111 2.94 21.83 -16.16
C ARG A 111 2.89 22.80 -17.34
N ARG A 112 2.83 22.29 -18.57
CA ARG A 112 2.19 23.06 -19.66
C ARG A 112 0.72 23.13 -19.25
N GLY A 113 0.14 24.33 -19.25
CA GLY A 113 -1.13 24.72 -18.62
C GLY A 113 -2.11 23.58 -18.32
N ALA A 114 -2.52 23.46 -17.06
CA ALA A 114 -3.52 22.47 -16.66
C ALA A 114 -4.82 22.72 -17.44
N SER A 115 -5.33 21.67 -18.11
CA SER A 115 -6.69 21.69 -18.65
C SER A 115 -7.71 21.79 -17.51
N PRO A 116 -8.82 22.55 -17.65
CA PRO A 116 -9.79 22.78 -16.57
C PRO A 116 -10.50 21.52 -16.04
N LYS A 117 -10.28 20.34 -16.61
CA LYS A 117 -10.97 19.08 -16.28
C LYS A 117 -10.55 18.43 -14.94
N ALA A 118 -9.77 19.10 -14.10
CA ALA A 118 -9.31 18.59 -12.81
C ALA A 118 -9.89 19.37 -11.61
N ALA A 119 -11.14 19.79 -11.70
CA ALA A 119 -11.96 20.19 -10.56
C ALA A 119 -13.02 19.10 -10.38
N TRP A 120 -12.81 18.24 -9.38
CA TRP A 120 -13.85 17.45 -8.74
C TRP A 120 -14.07 18.05 -7.36
#